data_AF-A0A6I9PGJ7-F1
#
_entry.id   AF-A0A6I9PGJ7-F1
#
_cell.length_a   1.000
_cell.length_b   1.000
_cell.length_c   1.000
_cell.angle_alpha   90.00
_cell.angle_beta   90.00
_cell.angle_gamma   90.00
#
_symmetry.space_group_name_H-M   'P 1'
#
loop_
_entity.id
_entity.type
_entity.pdbx_description
1 polymer ?
#
loop_
_entity_poly.entity_id
_entity_poly.type
_entity_poly.pdbx_seq_one_letter_code
_entity_poly.pdbx_strand_id
1 'polypeptide(L)'
;MDCRYPYEFEGGHIKEALNLHQEIQVEDYLLKTPIVPSCPDKRVVVIFHCEFSSERGPRMCRFVRERDRAANEYPNLHYPELYILKGGYKDFFPHYQAQCEPQAYRPMHHEDFKEDLRKFRLKSRTWAGERSKRDMYSRLKKL
;
A
#
# COMPACT_ATOMS: atom_id res chain seq x y z
N MET A 1 -4.10 -3.36 4.38
CA MET A 1 -2.80 -2.91 3.85
C MET A 1 -2.55 -1.48 4.28
N ASP A 2 -1.62 -1.30 5.20
CA ASP A 2 -1.19 0.03 5.64
C ASP A 2 -0.02 0.50 4.78
N CYS A 3 -0.25 1.52 3.96
CA CYS A 3 0.74 2.10 3.06
C CYS A 3 1.51 3.29 3.67
N ARG A 4 1.39 3.53 4.98
CA ARG A 4 2.18 4.54 5.70
C ARG A 4 3.62 4.08 5.90
N TYR A 5 4.52 4.99 6.26
CA TYR A 5 5.89 4.63 6.59
C TYR A 5 5.96 3.82 7.89
N PRO A 6 7.01 3.00 8.07
CA PRO A 6 7.15 2.14 9.24
C PRO A 6 6.97 2.86 10.58
N TYR A 7 7.58 4.05 10.73
CA TYR A 7 7.45 4.80 11.98
C TYR A 7 6.00 5.23 12.28
N GLU A 8 5.19 5.56 11.27
CA GLU A 8 3.76 5.87 11.46
C GLU A 8 2.97 4.64 11.90
N PHE A 9 3.30 3.48 11.31
CA PHE A 9 2.66 2.19 11.61
C PHE A 9 3.01 1.69 13.02
N GLU A 10 4.28 1.72 13.39
CA GLU A 10 4.76 1.38 14.74
C GLU A 10 4.18 2.31 15.82
N GLY A 11 3.87 3.56 15.44
CA GLY A 11 3.20 4.53 16.31
C GLY A 11 1.69 4.32 16.46
N GLY A 12 1.14 3.25 15.88
CA GLY A 12 -0.26 2.86 15.95
C GLY A 12 -0.81 2.50 14.58
N HIS A 13 -1.39 1.31 14.46
CA HIS A 13 -2.02 0.78 13.25
C HIS A 13 -3.26 -0.04 13.58
N ILE A 14 -4.07 -0.34 12.56
CA ILE A 14 -5.23 -1.24 12.72
C ILE A 14 -4.70 -2.65 12.98
N LYS A 15 -5.25 -3.38 13.96
CA LYS A 15 -4.88 -4.77 14.26
C LYS A 15 -4.90 -5.64 13.00
N GLU A 16 -3.93 -6.54 12.89
CA GLU A 16 -3.71 -7.41 11.73
C GLU A 16 -3.37 -6.69 10.40
N ALA A 17 -3.21 -5.36 10.41
CA ALA A 17 -2.78 -4.66 9.21
C ALA A 17 -1.31 -4.95 8.89
N LEU A 18 -1.02 -5.23 7.62
CA LEU A 18 0.33 -5.40 7.13
C LEU A 18 0.92 -4.07 6.64
N ASN A 19 2.11 -3.69 7.12
CA ASN A 19 2.82 -2.50 6.66
C ASN A 19 3.64 -2.75 5.40
N LEU A 20 3.03 -2.51 4.23
CA LEU A 20 3.72 -2.58 2.94
C LEU A 20 3.71 -1.19 2.29
N HIS A 21 4.78 -0.44 2.53
CA HIS A 21 4.89 0.96 2.12
C HIS A 21 5.61 1.14 0.77
N GLN A 22 6.25 0.10 0.26
CA GLN A 22 6.93 0.09 -1.04
C GLN A 22 6.23 -0.85 -2.02
N GLU A 23 6.20 -0.44 -3.29
CA GLU A 23 5.56 -1.21 -4.37
C GLU A 23 6.17 -2.62 -4.48
N ILE A 24 7.49 -2.77 -4.32
CA ILE A 24 8.16 -4.07 -4.35
C ILE A 24 7.68 -5.01 -3.24
N GLN A 25 7.44 -4.48 -2.03
CA GLN A 25 6.94 -5.28 -0.91
C GLN A 25 5.53 -5.80 -1.19
N VAL A 26 4.69 -4.95 -1.80
CA VAL A 26 3.32 -5.32 -2.16
C VAL A 26 3.30 -6.33 -3.31
N GLU A 27 4.16 -6.14 -4.32
CA GLU A 27 4.32 -7.09 -5.42
C GLU A 27 4.77 -8.46 -4.91
N ASP A 28 5.76 -8.48 -4.03
CA ASP A 28 6.29 -9.71 -3.44
C ASP A 28 5.26 -10.43 -2.58
N TYR A 29 4.45 -9.70 -1.82
CA TYR A 29 3.47 -10.28 -0.92
C TYR A 29 2.18 -10.73 -1.63
N LEU A 30 1.65 -9.92 -2.56
CA LEU A 30 0.36 -10.19 -3.19
C LEU A 30 0.47 -10.87 -4.56
N LEU A 31 1.51 -10.60 -5.36
CA LEU A 31 1.50 -10.95 -6.79
C LEU A 31 2.48 -12.06 -7.15
N LYS A 32 3.60 -12.23 -6.44
CA LYS A 32 4.51 -13.37 -6.65
C LYS A 32 3.85 -14.70 -6.29
N THR A 33 3.14 -14.73 -5.17
CA THR A 33 2.36 -15.89 -4.72
C THR A 33 0.95 -15.42 -4.36
N PRO A 34 0.02 -15.40 -5.32
CA PRO A 34 -1.33 -14.90 -5.09
C PRO A 34 -2.03 -15.62 -3.93
N ILE A 35 -2.68 -14.83 -3.07
CA ILE A 35 -3.47 -15.35 -1.96
C ILE A 35 -4.76 -15.93 -2.54
N VAL A 36 -4.94 -17.23 -2.36
CA VAL A 36 -6.15 -17.94 -2.78
C VAL A 36 -7.12 -18.11 -1.61
N PRO A 37 -8.43 -18.00 -1.83
CA PRO A 37 -9.41 -18.28 -0.78
C PRO A 37 -9.34 -19.74 -0.36
N SER A 38 -9.55 -20.02 0.92
CA SER A 38 -9.49 -21.39 1.46
C SER A 38 -10.61 -22.29 0.97
N CYS A 39 -11.72 -21.73 0.49
CA CYS A 39 -12.80 -22.46 -0.14
C CYS A 39 -13.43 -21.63 -1.27
N PRO A 40 -14.08 -22.27 -2.28
CA PRO A 40 -14.64 -21.58 -3.44
C PRO A 40 -15.69 -20.51 -3.12
N ASP A 41 -16.43 -20.68 -2.01
CA ASP A 41 -17.50 -19.74 -1.61
C ASP A 41 -16.97 -18.48 -0.91
N LYS A 42 -15.67 -18.43 -0.59
CA LYS A 42 -15.04 -17.29 0.07
C LYS A 42 -14.33 -16.39 -0.93
N ARG A 43 -14.24 -15.11 -0.57
CA ARG A 43 -13.57 -14.08 -1.38
C ARG A 43 -12.37 -13.53 -0.64
N VAL A 44 -11.36 -13.13 -1.40
CA VAL A 44 -10.22 -12.37 -0.89
C VAL A 44 -10.49 -10.90 -1.17
N VAL A 45 -10.52 -10.10 -0.10
CA VAL A 45 -10.74 -8.65 -0.18
C VAL A 45 -9.49 -7.94 0.34
N VAL A 46 -9.00 -6.97 -0.41
CA VAL A 46 -7.83 -6.18 -0.01
C VAL A 46 -8.24 -4.73 0.21
N ILE A 47 -8.04 -4.27 1.45
CA ILE A 47 -8.32 -2.88 1.85
C ILE A 47 -7.00 -2.13 1.98
N PHE A 48 -6.84 -1.04 1.24
CA PHE A 48 -5.71 -0.13 1.34
C PHE A 48 -6.06 1.11 2.13
N HIS A 49 -5.10 1.62 2.89
CA HIS A 49 -5.22 2.91 3.54
C HIS A 49 -3.85 3.56 3.73
N CYS A 50 -3.86 4.85 4.03
CA CYS A 50 -2.68 5.51 4.61
C CYS A 50 -3.11 6.42 5.77
N GLU A 51 -2.41 7.53 6.02
CA GLU A 51 -2.80 8.47 7.09
C GLU A 51 -4.18 9.08 6.81
N PHE A 52 -4.35 9.67 5.62
CA PHE A 52 -5.61 10.29 5.16
C PHE A 52 -6.32 9.50 4.04
N SER A 53 -5.68 8.45 3.55
CA SER A 53 -6.10 7.71 2.34
C SER A 53 -6.27 8.56 1.06
N SER A 54 -5.60 9.73 0.97
CA SER A 54 -5.70 10.61 -0.20
C SER A 54 -4.71 10.25 -1.33
N GLU A 55 -3.47 9.90 -0.97
CA GLU A 55 -2.39 9.74 -1.94
C GLU A 55 -1.79 8.33 -1.92
N ARG A 56 -1.11 7.96 -0.83
CA ARG A 56 -0.31 6.72 -0.72
C ARG A 56 -1.17 5.46 -0.89
N GLY A 57 -2.30 5.38 -0.19
CA GLY A 57 -3.25 4.25 -0.28
C GLY A 57 -3.83 4.08 -1.70
N PRO A 58 -4.48 5.11 -2.28
CA PRO A 58 -5.00 5.05 -3.64
C PRO A 58 -3.94 4.73 -4.69
N ARG A 59 -2.74 5.31 -4.58
CA ARG A 59 -1.62 5.01 -5.49
C ARG A 59 -1.24 3.53 -5.44
N MET A 60 -1.10 2.96 -4.24
CA MET A 60 -0.75 1.55 -4.08
C MET A 60 -1.84 0.62 -4.63
N CYS A 61 -3.12 0.96 -4.38
CA CYS A 61 -4.24 0.21 -4.93
C CYS A 61 -4.25 0.18 -6.46
N ARG A 62 -3.98 1.31 -7.12
CA ARG A 62 -3.86 1.39 -8.59
C ARG A 62 -2.69 0.55 -9.08
N PHE A 63 -1.53 0.66 -8.43
CA PHE A 63 -0.36 -0.13 -8.76
C PHE A 63 -0.65 -1.64 -8.72
N VAL A 64 -1.31 -2.13 -7.67
CA VAL A 64 -1.68 -3.56 -7.56
C VAL A 64 -2.61 -3.97 -8.69
N ARG A 65 -3.64 -3.16 -8.99
CA ARG A 65 -4.57 -3.47 -10.08
C ARG A 65 -3.88 -3.51 -11.45
N GLU A 66 -2.97 -2.57 -11.72
CA GLU A 66 -2.20 -2.53 -12.96
C GLU A 66 -1.34 -3.79 -13.13
N ARG A 67 -0.65 -4.22 -12.08
CA ARG A 67 0.19 -5.42 -12.13
C ARG A 67 -0.61 -6.71 -12.18
N ASP A 68 -1.71 -6.80 -11.43
CA ASP A 68 -2.64 -7.95 -11.49
C ASP A 68 -3.23 -8.12 -12.90
N ARG A 69 -3.61 -7.00 -13.56
CA ARG A 69 -4.03 -7.02 -14.97
C ARG A 69 -2.92 -7.40 -15.93
N ALA A 70 -1.69 -6.92 -15.72
CA ALA A 70 -0.57 -7.25 -16.60
C ALA A 70 -0.19 -8.74 -16.53
N ALA A 71 -0.49 -9.41 -15.40
CA ALA A 71 -0.19 -10.83 -15.18
C ALA A 71 -1.32 -11.77 -15.63
N ASN A 72 -2.51 -11.26 -15.97
CA ASN A 72 -3.69 -12.08 -16.23
C ASN A 72 -4.32 -11.80 -17.60
N GLU A 73 -4.91 -12.82 -18.21
CA GLU A 73 -5.76 -12.65 -19.39
C GLU A 73 -7.09 -12.02 -19.00
N TYR A 74 -7.53 -11.01 -19.76
CA TYR A 74 -8.80 -10.35 -19.52
C TYR A 74 -9.98 -11.35 -19.66
N PRO A 75 -10.98 -11.36 -18.74
CA PRO A 75 -11.21 -10.43 -17.63
C PRO A 75 -10.69 -10.90 -16.25
N ASN A 76 -9.85 -11.93 -16.18
CA ASN A 76 -9.41 -12.57 -14.94
C ASN A 76 -8.53 -11.65 -14.07
N LEU A 77 -8.60 -11.83 -12.75
CA LEU A 77 -7.82 -11.13 -11.72
C LEU A 77 -7.59 -12.06 -10.54
N HIS A 78 -6.46 -11.92 -9.87
CA HIS A 78 -6.28 -12.50 -8.53
C HIS A 78 -7.06 -11.71 -7.48
N TYR A 79 -7.12 -10.38 -7.61
CA TYR A 79 -7.77 -9.49 -6.64
C TYR A 79 -8.85 -8.61 -7.30
N PRO A 80 -10.04 -9.18 -7.57
CA PRO A 80 -11.16 -8.43 -8.14
C PRO A 80 -11.70 -7.36 -7.19
N GLU A 81 -11.68 -7.62 -5.87
CA GLU A 81 -12.25 -6.76 -4.83
C GLU A 81 -11.18 -5.97 -4.07
N LEU A 82 -10.98 -4.71 -4.49
CA LEU A 82 -10.03 -3.77 -3.87
C LEU A 82 -10.79 -2.54 -3.34
N TYR A 83 -10.47 -2.11 -2.12
CA TYR A 83 -11.11 -0.96 -1.47
C TYR A 83 -10.09 0.01 -0.87
N ILE A 84 -10.51 1.27 -0.73
CA ILE A 84 -9.78 2.29 0.02
C ILE A 84 -10.57 2.63 1.28
N LEU A 85 -9.93 2.56 2.45
CA LEU A 85 -10.53 3.05 3.70
C LEU A 85 -10.59 4.58 3.67
N LYS A 86 -11.79 5.14 3.49
CA LYS A 86 -12.02 6.59 3.48
C LYS A 86 -11.53 7.23 4.78
N GLY A 87 -10.83 8.37 4.67
CA GLY A 87 -10.30 9.10 5.82
C GLY A 87 -9.00 8.52 6.42
N GLY A 88 -8.64 7.30 6.03
CA GLY A 88 -7.41 6.65 6.46
C GLY A 88 -7.35 6.38 7.96
N TYR A 89 -6.15 6.13 8.46
CA TYR A 89 -5.94 5.81 9.86
C TYR A 89 -6.27 7.00 10.78
N LYS A 90 -6.09 8.24 10.30
CA LYS A 90 -6.41 9.45 11.05
C LYS A 90 -7.89 9.50 11.45
N ASP A 91 -8.79 9.19 10.51
CA ASP A 91 -10.24 9.21 10.80
C ASP A 91 -10.69 7.91 11.47
N PHE A 92 -10.01 6.80 11.22
CA PHE A 92 -10.33 5.50 11.83
C PHE A 92 -10.03 5.47 13.34
N PHE A 93 -8.83 5.91 13.74
CA PHE A 93 -8.34 5.77 15.10
C PHE A 93 -9.27 6.37 16.17
N PRO A 94 -9.75 7.62 16.06
CA PRO A 94 -10.61 8.22 17.09
C PRO A 94 -11.91 7.44 17.37
N HIS A 95 -12.45 6.77 16.35
CA HIS A 95 -13.72 6.05 16.41
C HIS A 95 -13.56 4.59 16.86
N TYR A 96 -12.40 3.96 16.58
CA TYR A 96 -12.20 2.53 16.75
C TYR A 96 -10.87 2.20 17.47
N GLN A 97 -10.50 2.96 18.50
CA GLN A 97 -9.21 2.81 19.21
C GLN A 97 -8.94 1.38 19.69
N ALA A 98 -9.97 0.64 20.13
CA ALA A 98 -9.85 -0.75 20.58
C ALA A 98 -9.39 -1.72 19.47
N GLN A 99 -9.54 -1.33 18.21
CA GLN A 99 -9.10 -2.07 17.02
C GLN A 99 -7.71 -1.65 16.55
N CYS A 100 -6.99 -0.84 17.32
CA CYS A 100 -5.66 -0.36 16.99
C CYS A 100 -4.59 -0.88 17.97
N GLU A 101 -3.37 -1.03 17.48
CA GLU A 101 -2.20 -1.46 18.24
C GLU A 101 -0.92 -0.74 17.76
N PRO A 102 -0.16 -0.09 18.66
CA PRO A 102 -0.63 0.44 19.94
C PRO A 102 -1.86 1.34 19.76
N GLN A 103 -2.61 1.61 20.84
CA GLN A 103 -3.75 2.55 20.84
C GLN A 103 -3.27 4.01 20.77
N ALA A 104 -2.56 4.34 19.71
CA ALA A 104 -1.98 5.63 19.47
C ALA A 104 -2.11 6.01 17.99
N TYR A 105 -1.85 7.28 17.72
CA TYR A 105 -1.78 7.83 16.37
C TYR A 105 -0.49 8.64 16.24
N ARG A 106 0.40 8.19 15.35
CA ARG A 106 1.58 8.94 14.95
C ARG A 106 1.41 9.49 13.53
N PRO A 107 1.32 10.82 13.35
CA PRO A 107 1.23 11.44 12.03
C PRO A 107 2.55 11.31 11.24
N MET A 108 2.45 11.45 9.91
CA MET A 108 3.63 11.45 9.04
C MET A 108 4.61 12.55 9.40
N HIS A 109 4.12 13.73 9.77
CA HIS A 109 4.94 14.89 10.14
C HIS A 109 5.14 14.99 11.66
N HIS A 110 5.49 13.88 12.32
CA HIS A 110 5.87 13.89 13.73
C HIS A 110 7.25 14.53 13.95
N GLU A 111 7.41 15.31 15.01
CA GLU A 111 8.63 16.10 15.25
C GLU A 111 9.88 15.22 15.40
N ASP A 112 9.74 14.14 16.18
CA ASP A 112 10.83 13.19 16.45
C ASP A 112 11.24 12.34 15.23
N PHE A 113 10.43 12.27 14.18
CA PHE A 113 10.63 11.37 13.03
C PHE A 113 10.94 12.12 11.72
N LYS A 114 11.40 13.37 11.83
CA LYS A 114 11.80 14.18 10.66
C LYS A 114 12.91 13.51 9.84
N GLU A 115 13.85 12.85 10.50
CA GLU A 115 14.95 12.15 9.82
C GLU A 115 14.47 10.88 9.11
N ASP A 116 13.61 10.09 9.75
CA ASP A 116 13.03 8.90 9.14
C ASP A 116 12.19 9.25 7.92
N LEU A 117 11.36 10.28 8.03
CA LEU A 117 10.62 10.82 6.89
C LEU A 117 11.54 11.16 5.71
N ARG A 118 12.68 11.81 5.95
CA ARG A 118 13.68 12.11 4.91
C ARG A 118 14.26 10.84 4.31
N LYS A 119 14.66 9.87 5.14
CA LYS A 119 15.23 8.58 4.72
C LYS A 119 14.23 7.81 3.83
N PHE A 120 12.97 7.69 4.24
CA PHE A 120 11.95 6.96 3.48
C PHE A 120 11.59 7.66 2.18
N ARG A 121 11.49 9.01 2.16
CA ARG A 121 11.25 9.76 0.91
C ARG A 121 12.39 9.60 -0.09
N LEU A 122 13.65 9.62 0.36
CA LEU A 122 14.80 9.41 -0.52
C LEU A 122 14.75 8.04 -1.19
N LYS A 123 14.47 6.99 -0.41
CA LYS A 123 14.26 5.64 -0.94
C LYS A 123 13.09 5.62 -1.94
N SER A 124 11.92 6.15 -1.61
CA SER A 124 10.79 6.17 -2.57
C SER A 124 11.11 6.89 -3.89
N ARG A 125 11.96 7.93 -3.86
CA ARG A 125 12.38 8.68 -5.07
C ARG A 125 13.36 7.92 -5.94
N THR A 126 14.30 7.17 -5.37
CA THR A 126 15.23 6.35 -6.17
C THR A 126 14.45 5.28 -6.93
N TRP A 127 13.49 4.63 -6.28
CA TRP A 127 12.61 3.64 -6.90
C TRP A 127 11.65 4.24 -7.95
N ALA A 128 11.08 5.43 -7.69
CA ALA A 128 10.27 6.13 -8.68
C ALA A 128 11.08 6.64 -9.89
N GLY A 129 12.33 7.05 -9.68
CA GLY A 129 13.25 7.49 -10.73
C GLY A 129 13.72 6.35 -11.64
N GLU A 130 13.96 5.15 -11.08
CA GLU A 130 14.23 3.95 -11.86
C GLU A 130 13.04 3.54 -12.73
N ARG A 131 11.81 3.66 -12.20
CA ARG A 131 10.57 3.46 -12.96
C ARG A 131 10.44 4.44 -14.12
N SER A 132 10.61 5.74 -13.87
CA SER A 132 10.54 6.77 -14.92
C SER A 132 11.56 6.53 -16.04
N LYS A 133 12.78 6.11 -15.70
CA LYS A 133 13.79 5.71 -16.69
C LYS A 133 13.37 4.45 -17.44
N ARG A 134 12.88 3.41 -16.75
CA ARG A 134 12.40 2.16 -17.40
C ARG A 134 11.23 2.41 -18.34
N ASP A 135 10.26 3.23 -17.94
CA ASP A 135 9.10 3.59 -18.76
C ASP A 135 9.52 4.41 -19.98
N MET A 136 10.48 5.34 -19.82
CA MET A 136 11.08 6.08 -20.93
C MET A 136 11.79 5.14 -21.91
N TYR A 137 12.63 4.22 -21.42
CA TYR A 137 13.32 3.22 -22.27
C TYR A 137 12.34 2.24 -22.93
N SER A 138 11.27 1.86 -22.25
CA SER A 138 10.21 1.02 -22.79
C SER A 138 9.48 1.68 -23.97
N ARG A 139 9.21 2.99 -23.88
CA ARG A 139 8.58 3.76 -24.97
C ARG A 139 9.51 3.91 -26.16
N LEU A 140 10.81 4.13 -25.93
CA LEU A 140 11.81 4.23 -26.99
C LEU A 140 12.03 2.91 -27.75
N LYS A 141 11.82 1.75 -27.12
CA LYS A 141 11.91 0.43 -27.78
C LYS A 141 10.67 0.03 -28.59
N LYS A 142 9.57 0.77 -28.46
CA LYS A 142 8.31 0.54 -29.20
C LYS A 142 8.15 1.46 -30.42
N LEU A 143 9.16 2.28 -30.70
CA LEU A 143 9.36 3.02 -31.94
C LEU A 143 10.34 2.24 -32.82
#